data_AF-A0A416ET39-F1
#
_entry.id   AF-A0A416ET39-F1
#
_cell.length_a   1.000
_cell.length_b   1.000
_cell.length_c   1.000
_cell.angle_alpha   90.00
_cell.angle_beta   90.00
_cell.angle_gamma   90.00
#
_symmetry.space_group_name_H-M   'P 1'
#
loop_
_entity.id
_entity.type
_entity.pdbx_description
1 polymer ?
#
loop_
_entity_poly.entity_id
_entity_poly.type
_entity_poly.pdbx_seq_one_letter_code
_entity_poly.pdbx_strand_id
1 'polypeptide(L)'
;MKKLNMIAAMVLCLALVMTGCSGNDKDGSKETQTTEAGSAAGTEDGSEAGTDGSEAGTEGSTEAETYVASDYVKLGQYKDLEVAAADVEVTDDEVNTKITENISTAYVDVTDRPVAEGDTVNIDYEGLKDGVAFEGGTAAGQDLTIGSGQFIEGFEDGLIGANIGDKLELNLSFPETYSNNPDLAGQAVVFNVTVNSIKVQATELTDEVAKQNFNFDTADAYRESVKQELIDGKKWQAAWTMVVNNAAVNGYPSAKDTYVNGEKETLTAYAAQYGMALSDILTAVYNMSEEEFDVLLEENFRDEMLMLAITEAENMEVSDQAYTDRIKEISEINNNASQEEIEAYFGADYLRKTILQGMVYDIVMDSVVVK
;
A
#
# COMPACT_ATOMS: atom_id res chain seq x y z
N MET A 1 -2.52 -11.93 16.65
CA MET A 1 -2.57 -12.13 15.19
C MET A 1 -3.77 -11.43 14.58
N LYS A 2 -5.00 -11.95 14.58
CA LYS A 2 -6.14 -11.26 13.90
C LYS A 2 -6.51 -9.86 14.44
N LYS A 3 -6.49 -9.68 15.77
CA LYS A 3 -6.84 -8.38 16.41
C LYS A 3 -5.82 -7.28 16.14
N LEU A 4 -4.51 -7.60 16.08
CA LEU A 4 -3.46 -6.62 15.80
C LEU A 4 -3.43 -6.19 14.32
N ASN A 5 -3.78 -7.08 13.39
CA ASN A 5 -3.86 -6.74 11.96
C ASN A 5 -5.00 -5.75 11.65
N MET A 6 -6.11 -5.81 12.39
CA MET A 6 -7.24 -4.88 12.22
C MET A 6 -6.91 -3.48 12.78
N ILE A 7 -6.16 -3.42 13.89
CA ILE A 7 -5.64 -2.18 14.48
C ILE A 7 -4.58 -1.55 13.57
N ALA A 8 -3.72 -2.37 12.95
CA ALA A 8 -2.79 -1.89 11.94
C ALA A 8 -3.54 -1.29 10.74
N ALA A 9 -4.61 -1.91 10.24
CA ALA A 9 -5.38 -1.37 9.12
C ALA A 9 -6.11 -0.05 9.43
N MET A 10 -6.60 0.15 10.67
CA MET A 10 -7.29 1.41 11.05
C MET A 10 -6.35 2.57 11.38
N VAL A 11 -5.14 2.30 11.89
CA VAL A 11 -4.16 3.35 12.24
C VAL A 11 -3.23 3.68 11.06
N LEU A 12 -3.13 2.80 10.06
CA LEU A 12 -2.28 2.94 8.88
C LEU A 12 -2.98 3.65 7.70
N CYS A 13 -4.15 4.26 7.89
CA CYS A 13 -4.85 4.99 6.82
C CYS A 13 -4.16 6.27 6.34
N LEU A 14 -3.00 6.66 6.92
CA LEU A 14 -2.16 7.77 6.45
C LEU A 14 -0.75 7.34 6.00
N ALA A 15 -0.35 6.07 6.18
CA ALA A 15 0.92 5.54 5.69
C ALA A 15 0.65 4.59 4.52
N LEU A 16 0.37 5.18 3.35
CA LEU A 16 0.14 4.43 2.12
C LEU A 16 1.31 3.51 1.78
N VAL A 17 0.92 2.27 1.51
CA VAL A 17 1.68 1.16 0.92
C VAL A 17 2.41 1.63 -0.33
N MET A 18 3.75 1.68 -0.28
CA MET A 18 4.59 1.80 -1.47
C MET A 18 5.12 0.43 -1.89
N THR A 19 4.35 -0.27 -2.73
CA THR A 19 4.93 -1.11 -3.78
C THR A 19 4.82 -0.32 -5.07
N GLY A 20 5.91 0.34 -5.45
CA GLY A 20 6.04 1.03 -6.72
C GLY A 20 6.03 0.03 -7.87
N CYS A 21 4.95 0.02 -8.65
CA CYS A 21 5.01 -0.39 -10.05
C CYS A 21 5.46 0.80 -10.88
N SER A 22 6.57 0.61 -11.59
CA SER A 22 7.19 1.55 -12.51
C SER A 22 6.30 1.80 -13.74
N GLY A 23 6.06 3.06 -14.09
CA GLY A 23 5.45 3.50 -15.35
C GLY A 23 5.62 5.01 -15.49
N ASN A 24 6.64 5.51 -16.21
CA ASN A 24 6.72 5.69 -17.67
C ASN A 24 5.79 6.80 -18.18
N ASP A 25 6.34 8.01 -18.27
CA ASP A 25 5.71 9.20 -18.84
C ASP A 25 5.63 9.12 -20.37
N LYS A 26 4.42 9.34 -20.88
CA LYS A 26 4.17 9.86 -22.23
C LYS A 26 2.97 10.79 -22.17
N ASP A 27 3.19 12.08 -22.41
CA ASP A 27 2.55 12.73 -23.57
C ASP A 27 3.26 14.03 -23.94
N GLY A 28 3.31 14.30 -25.24
CA GLY A 28 3.82 15.54 -25.80
C GLY A 28 2.72 16.32 -26.48
N SER A 29 2.78 17.65 -26.43
CA SER A 29 2.66 18.44 -27.66
C SER A 29 3.11 19.90 -27.51
N LYS A 30 4.01 20.28 -28.43
CA LYS A 30 4.14 21.56 -29.16
C LYS A 30 4.10 22.87 -28.38
N GLU A 31 5.20 23.62 -28.44
CA GLU A 31 5.31 24.71 -29.43
C GLU A 31 6.75 25.16 -29.66
N THR A 32 6.95 25.74 -30.84
CA THR A 32 8.21 26.06 -31.52
C THR A 32 8.76 27.43 -31.13
N GLN A 33 10.08 27.57 -30.90
CA GLN A 33 10.91 28.61 -31.54
C GLN A 33 12.41 28.50 -31.20
N THR A 34 13.19 28.18 -32.24
CA THR A 34 14.47 28.78 -32.65
C THR A 34 15.36 29.48 -31.61
N THR A 35 16.63 29.06 -31.52
CA THR A 35 17.77 29.80 -32.12
C THR A 35 19.05 28.96 -32.10
N GLU A 36 19.89 29.24 -33.08
CA GLU A 36 21.05 28.47 -33.53
C GLU A 36 22.33 28.66 -32.71
N ALA A 37 23.24 27.71 -32.95
CA ALA A 37 24.67 27.87 -33.17
C ALA A 37 25.65 27.82 -31.98
N GLY A 38 26.61 26.91 -32.08
CA GLY A 38 27.83 26.94 -31.27
C GLY A 38 28.66 25.66 -31.25
N SER A 39 29.23 25.29 -32.39
CA SER A 39 30.30 24.27 -32.54
C SER A 39 31.52 24.53 -31.65
N ALA A 40 32.09 23.50 -31.02
CA ALA A 40 33.45 22.99 -31.30
C ALA A 40 34.03 22.07 -30.19
N ALA A 41 34.44 20.88 -30.64
CA ALA A 41 35.48 19.94 -30.23
C ALA A 41 36.40 20.20 -29.00
N GLY A 42 36.73 19.11 -28.28
CA GLY A 42 37.93 19.00 -27.45
C GLY A 42 38.04 17.76 -26.55
N THR A 43 38.52 16.64 -27.13
CA THR A 43 39.34 15.50 -26.61
C THR A 43 39.55 15.24 -25.09
N GLU A 44 39.32 13.95 -24.74
CA GLU A 44 40.09 13.00 -23.89
C GLU A 44 40.89 13.51 -22.68
N ASP A 45 40.58 13.03 -21.46
CA ASP A 45 41.28 11.91 -20.77
C ASP A 45 40.69 11.75 -19.35
N GLY A 46 40.75 10.53 -18.80
CA GLY A 46 39.85 10.04 -17.76
C GLY A 46 40.18 10.31 -16.29
N SER A 47 39.25 9.90 -15.43
CA SER A 47 39.51 9.42 -14.07
C SER A 47 38.25 8.75 -13.54
N GLU A 48 38.46 7.61 -12.88
CA GLU A 48 37.49 6.82 -12.14
C GLU A 48 36.86 7.57 -10.96
N ALA A 49 35.74 6.99 -10.51
CA ALA A 49 35.17 7.01 -9.16
C ALA A 49 34.24 8.16 -8.78
N GLY A 50 32.99 7.77 -8.49
CA GLY A 50 32.00 8.59 -7.77
C GLY A 50 30.57 8.24 -8.17
N THR A 51 30.12 7.03 -7.89
CA THR A 51 28.68 6.72 -7.86
C THR A 51 28.10 7.47 -6.68
N ASP A 52 27.51 8.64 -6.94
CA ASP A 52 26.75 9.41 -5.97
C ASP A 52 25.41 8.68 -5.77
N GLY A 53 25.38 7.86 -4.72
CA GLY A 53 24.13 7.32 -4.20
C GLY A 53 23.33 8.48 -3.64
N SER A 54 22.21 8.78 -4.28
CA SER A 54 21.19 9.68 -3.73
C SER A 54 20.60 9.05 -2.48
N GLU A 55 21.29 9.22 -1.35
CA GLU A 55 20.72 9.19 -0.02
C GLU A 55 19.74 10.37 0.08
N ALA A 56 18.49 10.15 -0.33
CA ALA A 56 17.38 10.95 0.14
C ALA A 56 17.11 10.50 1.59
N GLY A 57 17.99 10.91 2.49
CA GLY A 57 17.76 10.83 3.93
C GLY A 57 16.56 11.71 4.25
N THR A 58 15.51 11.10 4.79
CA THR A 58 14.37 11.79 5.38
C THR A 58 14.85 12.46 6.68
N GLU A 59 15.56 13.58 6.55
CA GLU A 59 15.80 14.48 7.68
C GLU A 59 14.48 15.16 8.03
N GLY A 60 13.88 14.76 9.16
CA GLY A 60 12.72 15.46 9.70
C GLY A 60 11.82 14.67 10.66
N SER A 61 12.37 13.84 11.54
CA SER A 61 11.61 13.49 12.75
C SER A 61 11.74 14.66 13.72
N THR A 62 10.86 15.64 13.60
CA THR A 62 10.60 16.60 14.68
C THR A 62 10.10 15.77 15.86
N GLU A 63 10.85 15.74 16.96
CA GLU A 63 10.38 15.15 18.23
C GLU A 63 8.97 15.70 18.51
N ALA A 64 8.00 14.81 18.61
CA ALA A 64 6.62 15.20 18.85
C ALA A 64 6.55 15.98 20.17
N GLU A 65 5.95 17.17 20.15
CA GLU A 65 5.73 17.94 21.37
C GLU A 65 4.92 17.10 22.37
N THR A 66 5.54 16.71 23.48
CA THR A 66 4.85 15.95 24.53
C THR A 66 3.94 16.89 25.33
N TYR A 67 2.69 16.49 25.54
CA TYR A 67 1.72 17.20 26.38
C TYR A 67 0.95 16.22 27.27
N VAL A 68 0.35 16.72 28.35
CA VAL A 68 -0.51 15.93 29.24
C VAL A 68 -1.95 16.07 28.76
N ALA A 69 -2.52 15.01 28.22
CA ALA A 69 -3.84 15.04 27.57
C ALA A 69 -4.96 15.36 28.55
N SER A 70 -4.85 14.91 29.81
CA SER A 70 -5.82 15.23 30.88
C SER A 70 -5.90 16.71 31.26
N ASP A 71 -4.93 17.55 30.88
CA ASP A 71 -5.04 19.01 31.04
C ASP A 71 -6.04 19.64 30.05
N TYR A 72 -6.28 18.98 28.91
CA TYR A 72 -7.12 19.48 27.81
C TYR A 72 -8.43 18.72 27.70
N VAL A 73 -8.48 17.48 28.16
CA VAL A 73 -9.65 16.60 28.08
C VAL A 73 -10.09 16.14 29.44
N LYS A 74 -11.39 16.28 29.70
CA LYS A 74 -12.06 15.57 30.79
C LYS A 74 -12.80 14.37 30.22
N LEU A 75 -12.30 13.17 30.51
CA LEU A 75 -12.96 11.92 30.12
C LEU A 75 -14.34 11.80 30.76
N GLY A 76 -15.29 11.29 29.97
CA GLY A 76 -16.56 10.78 30.45
C GLY A 76 -16.53 9.27 30.62
N GLN A 77 -17.66 8.61 30.36
CA GLN A 77 -17.70 7.15 30.31
C GLN A 77 -17.05 6.63 29.03
N TYR A 78 -16.07 5.73 29.15
CA TYR A 78 -15.41 5.03 28.04
C TYR A 78 -15.36 3.51 28.21
N LYS A 79 -15.83 3.00 29.35
CA LYS A 79 -16.02 1.56 29.62
C LYS A 79 -17.49 1.25 29.83
N ASP A 80 -17.85 -0.02 29.65
CA ASP A 80 -19.21 -0.53 29.85
C ASP A 80 -20.26 0.23 29.02
N LEU A 81 -19.87 0.60 27.79
CA LEU A 81 -20.71 1.35 26.86
C LEU A 81 -21.79 0.42 26.30
N GLU A 82 -23.02 0.93 26.26
CA GLU A 82 -24.16 0.19 25.72
C GLU A 82 -24.40 0.59 24.26
N VAL A 83 -24.01 -0.29 23.33
CA VAL A 83 -24.21 -0.11 21.90
C VAL A 83 -25.46 -0.86 21.47
N ALA A 84 -26.31 -0.25 20.63
CA ALA A 84 -27.51 -0.92 20.15
C ALA A 84 -27.15 -2.03 19.16
N ALA A 85 -27.84 -3.17 19.22
CA ALA A 85 -27.65 -4.27 18.28
C ALA A 85 -27.82 -3.85 16.81
N ALA A 86 -28.68 -2.87 16.54
CA ALA A 86 -28.89 -2.31 15.21
C ALA A 86 -27.65 -1.57 14.67
N ASP A 87 -26.82 -0.98 15.54
CA ASP A 87 -25.62 -0.24 15.13
C ASP A 87 -24.48 -1.18 14.70
N VAL A 88 -24.55 -2.46 15.09
CA VAL A 88 -23.54 -3.49 14.77
C VAL A 88 -24.06 -4.56 13.82
N GLU A 89 -25.29 -4.41 13.31
CA GLU A 89 -25.86 -5.35 12.35
C GLU A 89 -25.07 -5.30 11.04
N VAL A 90 -24.66 -6.46 10.53
CA VAL A 90 -23.92 -6.59 9.26
C VAL A 90 -24.73 -7.46 8.32
N THR A 91 -25.00 -6.91 7.13
CA THR A 91 -25.73 -7.58 6.07
C THR A 91 -24.82 -8.48 5.22
N ASP A 92 -25.40 -9.47 4.55
CA ASP A 92 -24.64 -10.32 3.63
C ASP A 92 -24.06 -9.52 2.44
N ASP A 93 -24.71 -8.44 2.02
CA ASP A 93 -24.24 -7.56 0.95
C ASP A 93 -22.97 -6.79 1.35
N GLU A 94 -22.89 -6.33 2.60
CA GLU A 94 -21.66 -5.71 3.14
C GLU A 94 -20.51 -6.72 3.19
N VAL A 95 -20.80 -7.95 3.63
CA VAL A 95 -19.80 -9.03 3.65
C VAL A 95 -19.33 -9.37 2.24
N ASN A 96 -20.25 -9.49 1.29
CA ASN A 96 -19.93 -9.77 -0.12
C ASN A 96 -19.10 -8.64 -0.73
N THR A 97 -19.46 -7.39 -0.48
CA THR A 97 -18.72 -6.22 -0.98
C THR A 97 -17.29 -6.25 -0.46
N LYS A 98 -17.10 -6.44 0.86
CA LYS A 98 -15.78 -6.52 1.47
C LYS A 98 -14.96 -7.70 0.95
N ILE A 99 -15.58 -8.86 0.73
CA ILE A 99 -14.91 -10.01 0.11
C ILE A 99 -14.48 -9.69 -1.32
N THR A 100 -15.36 -9.08 -2.13
CA THR A 100 -15.04 -8.69 -3.51
C THR A 100 -13.87 -7.71 -3.56
N GLU A 101 -13.84 -6.73 -2.67
CA GLU A 101 -12.71 -5.81 -2.52
C GLU A 101 -11.42 -6.57 -2.16
N ASN A 102 -11.48 -7.44 -1.15
CA ASN A 102 -10.31 -8.17 -0.68
C ASN A 102 -9.74 -9.15 -1.73
N ILE A 103 -10.58 -9.81 -2.52
CA ILE A 103 -10.12 -10.74 -3.57
C ILE A 103 -9.68 -10.03 -4.86
N SER A 104 -9.98 -8.74 -5.01
CA SER A 104 -9.66 -8.00 -6.25
C SER A 104 -8.17 -7.95 -6.56
N THR A 105 -7.30 -8.14 -5.57
CA THR A 105 -5.84 -8.22 -5.73
C THR A 105 -5.30 -9.64 -5.50
N ALA A 106 -6.18 -10.60 -5.22
CA ALA A 106 -5.80 -11.98 -4.95
C ALA A 106 -5.52 -12.74 -6.26
N TYR A 107 -4.49 -13.57 -6.22
CA TYR A 107 -4.16 -14.49 -7.31
C TYR A 107 -4.14 -15.92 -6.79
N VAL A 108 -4.40 -16.87 -7.69
CA VAL A 108 -4.32 -18.30 -7.41
C VAL A 108 -3.37 -18.95 -8.40
N ASP A 109 -2.46 -19.76 -7.87
CA ASP A 109 -1.55 -20.55 -8.70
C ASP A 109 -2.33 -21.57 -9.54
N VAL A 110 -2.02 -21.64 -10.83
CA VAL A 110 -2.57 -22.60 -11.78
C VAL A 110 -1.51 -23.63 -12.11
N THR A 111 -1.74 -24.89 -11.75
CA THR A 111 -0.74 -25.97 -11.90
C THR A 111 -1.23 -27.19 -12.69
N ASP A 112 -2.51 -27.21 -13.07
CA ASP A 112 -3.20 -28.37 -13.64
C ASP A 112 -3.59 -28.20 -15.11
N ARG A 113 -3.27 -27.06 -15.72
CA ARG A 113 -3.54 -26.76 -17.14
C ARG A 113 -2.46 -25.86 -17.76
N PRO A 114 -2.33 -25.86 -19.10
CA PRO A 114 -1.46 -24.92 -19.80
C PRO A 114 -1.99 -23.47 -19.72
N VAL A 115 -1.12 -22.53 -20.13
CA VAL A 115 -1.40 -21.10 -20.25
C VAL A 115 -2.62 -20.84 -21.12
N ALA A 116 -3.48 -19.94 -20.66
CA ALA A 116 -4.66 -19.46 -21.36
C ALA A 116 -4.74 -17.92 -21.34
N GLU A 117 -5.63 -17.37 -22.16
CA GLU A 117 -5.97 -15.95 -22.17
C GLU A 117 -6.40 -15.48 -20.77
N GLY A 118 -5.86 -14.34 -20.32
CA GLY A 118 -6.16 -13.75 -19.00
C GLY A 118 -5.33 -14.31 -17.84
N ASP A 119 -4.50 -15.34 -18.05
CA ASP A 119 -3.52 -15.77 -17.05
C ASP A 119 -2.41 -14.73 -16.90
N THR A 120 -1.87 -14.59 -15.69
CA THR A 120 -0.57 -13.95 -15.46
C THR A 120 0.49 -15.03 -15.40
N VAL A 121 1.45 -14.98 -16.30
CA VAL A 121 2.58 -15.92 -16.37
C VAL A 121 3.85 -15.26 -15.88
N ASN A 122 4.62 -15.95 -15.06
CA ASN A 122 5.98 -15.54 -14.75
C ASN A 122 6.92 -16.12 -15.82
N ILE A 123 7.70 -15.28 -16.47
CA ILE A 123 8.57 -15.68 -17.59
C ILE A 123 10.00 -15.18 -17.44
N ASP A 124 10.91 -15.98 -17.98
CA ASP A 124 12.26 -15.54 -18.35
C ASP A 124 12.29 -15.45 -19.87
N TYR A 125 12.84 -14.37 -20.43
CA TYR A 125 13.00 -14.26 -21.87
C TYR A 125 14.35 -13.67 -22.28
N GLU A 126 14.83 -14.08 -23.45
CA GLU A 126 16.00 -13.55 -24.14
C GLU A 126 15.64 -13.25 -25.60
N GLY A 127 15.70 -11.98 -25.97
CA GLY A 127 15.45 -11.48 -27.32
C GLY A 127 16.74 -11.40 -28.13
N LEU A 128 16.71 -12.00 -29.32
CA LEU A 128 17.82 -12.11 -30.26
C LEU A 128 17.47 -11.43 -31.58
N LYS A 129 18.37 -10.59 -32.08
CA LYS A 129 18.35 -10.04 -33.44
C LYS A 129 19.57 -10.58 -34.19
N ASP A 130 19.34 -11.23 -35.33
CA ASP A 130 20.39 -11.88 -36.12
C ASP A 130 21.27 -12.86 -35.29
N GLY A 131 20.67 -13.51 -34.28
CA GLY A 131 21.35 -14.45 -33.38
C GLY A 131 22.16 -13.80 -32.25
N VAL A 132 22.08 -12.48 -32.07
CA VAL A 132 22.77 -11.72 -31.01
C VAL A 132 21.73 -11.10 -30.09
N ALA A 133 21.92 -11.23 -28.77
CA ALA A 133 21.04 -10.59 -27.79
C ALA A 133 21.10 -9.06 -27.92
N PHE A 134 19.93 -8.42 -27.87
CA PHE A 134 19.84 -6.96 -27.92
C PHE A 134 19.54 -6.35 -26.55
N GLU A 135 19.96 -5.11 -26.35
CA GLU A 135 19.78 -4.37 -25.10
C GLU A 135 18.28 -4.16 -24.78
N GLY A 136 17.90 -4.40 -23.53
CA GLY A 136 16.49 -4.39 -23.10
C GLY A 136 15.66 -5.59 -23.56
N GLY A 137 16.25 -6.53 -24.30
CA GLY A 137 15.58 -7.74 -24.80
C GLY A 137 15.63 -8.93 -23.85
N THR A 138 16.25 -8.82 -22.68
CA THR A 138 16.42 -9.94 -21.75
C THR A 138 15.95 -9.57 -20.35
N ALA A 139 15.13 -10.42 -19.74
CA ALA A 139 14.71 -10.29 -18.36
C ALA A 139 14.39 -11.66 -17.75
N ALA A 140 14.48 -11.75 -16.43
CA ALA A 140 14.10 -12.93 -15.67
C ALA A 140 13.03 -12.57 -14.63
N GLY A 141 12.17 -13.53 -14.32
CA GLY A 141 11.11 -13.41 -13.32
C GLY A 141 10.07 -12.35 -13.62
N GLN A 142 9.82 -12.03 -14.89
CA GLN A 142 8.84 -10.99 -15.26
C GLN A 142 7.43 -11.56 -15.29
N ASP A 143 6.50 -10.89 -14.61
CA ASP A 143 5.09 -11.22 -14.68
C ASP A 143 4.44 -10.56 -15.91
N LEU A 144 3.75 -11.36 -16.72
CA LEU A 144 3.05 -10.93 -17.92
C LEU A 144 1.62 -11.47 -17.91
N THR A 145 0.63 -10.58 -17.95
CA THR A 145 -0.76 -10.98 -18.18
C THR A 145 -1.01 -11.20 -19.66
N ILE A 146 -1.45 -12.40 -20.04
CA ILE A 146 -1.79 -12.77 -21.41
C ILE A 146 -3.06 -12.03 -21.83
N GLY A 147 -2.96 -11.27 -22.92
CA GLY A 147 -4.01 -10.36 -23.42
C GLY A 147 -3.84 -8.90 -22.97
N SER A 148 -2.76 -8.57 -22.25
CA SER A 148 -2.51 -7.21 -21.75
C SER A 148 -1.98 -6.25 -22.83
N GLY A 149 -1.41 -6.78 -23.91
CA GLY A 149 -0.81 -5.99 -24.98
C GLY A 149 0.42 -5.20 -24.54
N GLN A 150 1.08 -5.61 -23.46
CA GLN A 150 2.30 -4.98 -22.95
C GLN A 150 3.50 -5.34 -23.83
N PHE A 151 3.48 -6.51 -24.47
CA PHE A 151 4.54 -7.00 -25.34
C PHE A 151 4.18 -6.78 -26.82
N ILE A 152 5.16 -7.02 -27.70
CA ILE A 152 4.93 -6.95 -29.16
C ILE A 152 3.90 -8.00 -29.61
N GLU A 153 3.18 -7.68 -30.68
CA GLU A 153 2.17 -8.56 -31.25
C GLU A 153 2.72 -9.98 -31.52
N GLY A 154 1.94 -11.00 -31.17
CA GLY A 154 2.32 -12.40 -31.29
C GLY A 154 3.18 -12.95 -30.15
N PHE A 155 3.73 -12.10 -29.26
CA PHE A 155 4.47 -12.58 -28.09
C PHE A 155 3.55 -13.32 -27.11
N GLU A 156 2.47 -12.67 -26.68
CA GLU A 156 1.51 -13.23 -25.71
C GLU A 156 0.77 -14.46 -26.30
N ASP A 157 0.32 -14.38 -27.55
CA ASP A 157 -0.32 -15.49 -28.27
C ASP A 157 0.59 -16.72 -28.37
N GLY A 158 1.90 -16.51 -28.51
CA GLY A 158 2.90 -17.57 -28.59
C GLY A 158 3.08 -18.37 -27.29
N LEU A 159 2.62 -17.83 -26.15
CA LEU A 159 2.66 -18.51 -24.85
C LEU A 159 1.40 -19.35 -24.58
N ILE A 160 0.28 -19.08 -25.27
CA ILE A 160 -0.97 -19.81 -25.07
C ILE A 160 -0.77 -21.30 -25.40
N GLY A 161 -1.18 -22.17 -24.48
CA GLY A 161 -1.03 -23.62 -24.60
C GLY A 161 0.29 -24.18 -24.08
N ALA A 162 1.25 -23.33 -23.69
CA ALA A 162 2.48 -23.77 -23.04
C ALA A 162 2.23 -24.24 -21.60
N ASN A 163 3.04 -25.18 -21.13
CA ASN A 163 3.03 -25.66 -19.75
C ASN A 163 4.13 -24.98 -18.92
N ILE A 164 3.98 -25.04 -17.60
CA ILE A 164 5.05 -24.64 -16.67
C ILE A 164 6.31 -25.46 -16.98
N GLY A 165 7.43 -24.75 -17.13
CA GLY A 165 8.75 -25.29 -17.47
C GLY A 165 9.03 -25.40 -18.96
N ASP A 166 8.04 -25.15 -19.84
CA ASP A 166 8.26 -25.18 -21.28
C ASP A 166 9.21 -24.04 -21.72
N LYS A 167 10.04 -24.36 -22.72
CA LYS A 167 10.94 -23.42 -23.38
C LYS A 167 10.49 -23.24 -24.82
N LEU A 168 10.13 -22.01 -25.17
CA LEU A 168 9.52 -21.63 -26.42
C LEU A 168 10.49 -20.76 -27.21
N GLU A 169 10.49 -20.92 -28.52
CA GLU A 169 11.17 -20.03 -29.45
C GLU A 169 10.11 -19.28 -30.26
N LEU A 170 9.92 -18.00 -29.96
CA LEU A 170 8.94 -17.14 -30.61
C LEU A 170 9.61 -16.34 -31.71
N ASN A 171 9.24 -16.61 -32.95
CA ASN A 171 9.73 -15.89 -34.12
C ASN A 171 8.78 -14.73 -34.42
N LEU A 172 9.20 -13.50 -34.09
CA LEU A 172 8.37 -12.31 -34.09
C LEU A 172 9.00 -11.18 -34.91
N SER A 173 8.22 -10.13 -35.16
CA SER A 173 8.72 -8.89 -35.75
C SER A 173 8.27 -7.71 -34.91
N PHE A 174 9.18 -6.77 -34.68
CA PHE A 174 8.81 -5.49 -34.09
C PHE A 174 7.91 -4.69 -35.04
N PRO A 175 6.99 -3.86 -34.52
CA PRO A 175 6.20 -2.96 -35.33
C PRO A 175 7.08 -2.06 -36.22
N GLU A 176 6.57 -1.69 -37.39
CA GLU A 176 7.22 -0.75 -38.32
C GLU A 176 7.56 0.59 -37.65
N THR A 177 6.77 0.98 -36.65
CA THR A 177 7.00 2.16 -35.82
C THR A 177 7.24 1.73 -34.38
N TYR A 178 8.50 1.69 -33.95
CA TYR A 178 8.89 1.39 -32.57
C TYR A 178 9.71 2.53 -31.96
N SER A 179 9.03 3.49 -31.33
CA SER A 179 9.65 4.73 -30.84
C SER A 179 10.62 4.53 -29.68
N ASN A 180 10.47 3.45 -28.92
CA ASN A 180 11.31 3.18 -27.76
C ASN A 180 12.74 2.74 -28.18
N ASN A 181 12.88 2.11 -29.35
CA ASN A 181 14.18 1.78 -29.94
C ASN A 181 14.09 1.71 -31.49
N PRO A 182 14.50 2.77 -32.20
CA PRO A 182 14.41 2.84 -33.66
C PRO A 182 15.15 1.71 -34.40
N ASP A 183 16.21 1.14 -33.81
CA ASP A 183 17.02 0.09 -34.43
C ASP A 183 16.32 -1.28 -34.46
N LEU A 184 15.23 -1.41 -33.70
CA LEU A 184 14.39 -2.60 -33.67
C LEU A 184 13.16 -2.45 -34.57
N ALA A 185 12.80 -1.25 -35.02
CA ALA A 185 11.60 -1.04 -35.82
C ALA A 185 11.59 -1.88 -37.12
N GLY A 186 10.51 -2.63 -37.33
CA GLY A 186 10.32 -3.54 -38.47
C GLY A 186 11.29 -4.74 -38.52
N GLN A 187 12.11 -4.95 -37.50
CA GLN A 187 13.10 -6.03 -37.49
C GLN A 187 12.47 -7.35 -37.05
N ALA A 188 12.86 -8.43 -37.73
CA ALA A 188 12.58 -9.78 -37.29
C ALA A 188 13.52 -10.16 -36.14
N VAL A 189 12.96 -10.79 -35.11
CA VAL A 189 13.66 -11.20 -33.89
C VAL A 189 13.17 -12.56 -33.42
N VAL A 190 13.98 -13.20 -32.59
CA VAL A 190 13.64 -14.46 -31.93
C VAL A 190 13.65 -14.23 -30.44
N PHE A 191 12.57 -14.60 -29.75
CA PHE A 191 12.53 -14.62 -28.29
C PHE A 191 12.55 -16.05 -27.78
N ASN A 192 13.57 -16.38 -27.00
CA ASN A 192 13.61 -17.61 -26.21
C ASN A 192 12.89 -17.33 -24.89
N VAL A 193 11.75 -17.97 -24.65
CA VAL A 193 10.92 -17.72 -23.46
C VAL A 193 10.80 -19.00 -22.64
N THR A 194 10.97 -18.90 -21.32
CA THR A 194 10.68 -19.98 -20.36
C THR A 194 9.49 -19.58 -19.50
N VAL A 195 8.50 -20.47 -19.38
CA VAL A 195 7.34 -20.26 -18.48
C VAL A 195 7.67 -20.82 -17.10
N ASN A 196 7.78 -19.95 -16.09
CA ASN A 196 8.16 -20.34 -14.73
C ASN A 196 6.95 -20.71 -13.86
N SER A 197 5.87 -19.94 -13.94
CA SER A 197 4.62 -20.19 -13.22
C SER A 197 3.43 -19.56 -13.95
N ILE A 198 2.22 -20.00 -13.59
CA ILE A 198 0.95 -19.47 -14.07
C ILE A 198 0.13 -19.14 -12.84
N LYS A 199 -0.43 -17.94 -12.80
CA LYS A 199 -1.42 -17.54 -11.79
C LYS A 199 -2.60 -16.85 -12.47
N VAL A 200 -3.77 -16.91 -11.85
CA VAL A 200 -4.98 -16.25 -12.34
C VAL A 200 -5.56 -15.37 -11.24
N GLN A 201 -6.03 -14.18 -11.60
CA GLN A 201 -6.69 -13.29 -10.66
C GLN A 201 -8.01 -13.92 -10.17
N ALA A 202 -8.25 -13.86 -8.87
CA ALA A 202 -9.46 -14.40 -8.27
C ALA A 202 -10.69 -13.57 -8.68
N THR A 203 -11.73 -14.24 -9.18
CA THR A 203 -13.02 -13.61 -9.52
C THR A 203 -14.12 -13.92 -8.51
N GLU A 204 -13.93 -14.96 -7.71
CA GLU A 204 -14.84 -15.40 -6.66
C GLU A 204 -14.06 -15.93 -5.46
N LEU A 205 -14.70 -15.92 -4.29
CA LEU A 205 -14.13 -16.53 -3.11
C LEU A 205 -14.30 -18.05 -3.16
N THR A 206 -13.19 -18.76 -3.36
CA THR A 206 -13.10 -20.22 -3.24
C THR A 206 -12.25 -20.62 -2.03
N ASP A 207 -12.28 -21.89 -1.65
CA ASP A 207 -11.39 -22.43 -0.61
C ASP A 207 -9.91 -22.22 -0.97
N GLU A 208 -9.56 -22.25 -2.25
CA GLU A 208 -8.18 -22.05 -2.70
C GLU A 208 -7.76 -20.59 -2.55
N VAL A 209 -8.64 -19.65 -2.92
CA VAL A 209 -8.43 -18.21 -2.70
C VAL A 209 -8.26 -17.93 -1.21
N ALA A 210 -9.13 -18.50 -0.36
CA ALA A 210 -9.07 -18.37 1.09
C ALA A 210 -7.74 -18.84 1.69
N LYS A 211 -7.22 -19.98 1.21
CA LYS A 211 -5.96 -20.56 1.68
C LYS A 211 -4.76 -19.75 1.23
N GLN A 212 -4.64 -19.50 -0.07
CA GLN A 212 -3.43 -18.92 -0.65
C GLN A 212 -3.27 -17.43 -0.30
N ASN A 213 -4.38 -16.70 -0.13
CA ASN A 213 -4.31 -15.24 0.02
C ASN A 213 -4.64 -14.75 1.43
N PHE A 214 -5.41 -15.51 2.22
CA PHE A 214 -5.94 -15.02 3.50
C PHE A 214 -5.62 -15.92 4.69
N ASN A 215 -4.92 -17.05 4.49
CA ASN A 215 -4.60 -18.03 5.53
C ASN A 215 -5.85 -18.66 6.20
N PHE A 216 -6.87 -18.97 5.42
CA PHE A 216 -8.07 -19.69 5.88
C PHE A 216 -8.26 -21.00 5.13
N ASP A 217 -8.62 -22.06 5.85
CA ASP A 217 -8.83 -23.38 5.27
C ASP A 217 -10.04 -23.47 4.32
N THR A 218 -11.05 -22.59 4.49
CA THR A 218 -12.26 -22.58 3.67
C THR A 218 -12.76 -21.16 3.40
N ALA A 219 -13.47 -21.00 2.28
CA ALA A 219 -14.19 -19.78 1.93
C ALA A 219 -15.16 -19.36 3.02
N ASP A 220 -15.89 -20.31 3.61
CA ASP A 220 -16.84 -20.04 4.69
C ASP A 220 -16.15 -19.51 5.96
N ALA A 221 -14.98 -20.05 6.31
CA ALA A 221 -14.22 -19.59 7.47
C ALA A 221 -13.69 -18.17 7.26
N TYR A 222 -13.27 -17.84 6.04
CA TYR A 222 -12.86 -16.47 5.68
C TYR A 222 -14.05 -15.51 5.72
N ARG A 223 -15.18 -15.88 5.11
CA ARG A 223 -16.43 -15.10 5.11
C ARG A 223 -16.89 -14.77 6.52
N GLU A 224 -16.89 -15.74 7.43
CA GLU A 224 -17.25 -15.51 8.83
C GLU A 224 -16.26 -14.56 9.52
N SER A 225 -14.97 -14.65 9.19
CA SER A 225 -13.97 -13.72 9.71
C SER A 225 -14.19 -12.29 9.20
N VAL A 226 -14.55 -12.11 7.93
CA VAL A 226 -14.90 -10.80 7.36
C VAL A 226 -16.16 -10.25 8.03
N LYS A 227 -17.16 -11.09 8.26
CA LYS A 227 -18.37 -10.69 8.99
C LYS A 227 -18.04 -10.21 10.40
N GLN A 228 -17.21 -10.96 11.13
CA GLN A 228 -16.79 -10.55 12.47
C GLN A 228 -15.97 -9.26 12.46
N GLU A 229 -15.07 -9.08 11.49
CA GLU A 229 -14.33 -7.83 11.28
C GLU A 229 -15.28 -6.63 11.08
N LEU A 230 -16.30 -6.77 10.23
CA LEU A 230 -17.29 -5.72 10.02
C LEU A 230 -18.10 -5.41 11.29
N ILE A 231 -18.50 -6.44 12.05
CA ILE A 231 -19.19 -6.27 13.33
C ILE A 231 -18.30 -5.53 14.33
N ASP A 232 -17.04 -5.93 14.46
CA ASP A 232 -16.07 -5.32 15.37
C ASP A 232 -15.78 -3.86 14.97
N GLY A 233 -15.71 -3.57 13.66
CA GLY A 233 -15.55 -2.22 13.13
C GLY A 233 -16.74 -1.31 13.46
N LYS A 234 -17.96 -1.78 13.21
CA LYS A 234 -19.19 -1.04 13.58
C LYS A 234 -19.32 -0.85 15.09
N LYS A 235 -19.02 -1.89 15.87
CA LYS A 235 -19.02 -1.85 17.34
C LYS A 235 -18.03 -0.82 17.86
N TRP A 236 -16.81 -0.80 17.30
CA TRP A 236 -15.80 0.21 17.61
C TRP A 236 -16.28 1.62 17.27
N GLN A 237 -16.80 1.84 16.06
CA GLN A 237 -17.28 3.14 15.62
C GLN A 237 -18.38 3.69 16.54
N ALA A 238 -19.38 2.85 16.87
CA ALA A 238 -20.47 3.23 17.76
C ALA A 238 -19.96 3.53 19.18
N ALA A 239 -19.12 2.66 19.74
CA ALA A 239 -18.54 2.85 21.07
C ALA A 239 -17.66 4.10 21.13
N TRP A 240 -16.77 4.30 20.15
CA TRP A 240 -15.87 5.43 20.10
C TRP A 240 -16.64 6.75 19.95
N THR A 241 -17.71 6.77 19.15
CA THR A 241 -18.62 7.92 19.07
C THR A 241 -19.21 8.27 20.45
N MET A 242 -19.55 7.27 21.27
CA MET A 242 -20.00 7.53 22.65
C MET A 242 -18.87 8.06 23.53
N VAL A 243 -17.64 7.52 23.45
CA VAL A 243 -16.47 8.05 24.17
C VAL A 243 -16.27 9.53 23.86
N VAL A 244 -16.25 9.83 22.56
CA VAL A 244 -16.14 11.17 21.98
C VAL A 244 -17.22 12.10 22.54
N ASN A 245 -18.48 11.67 22.57
CA ASN A 245 -19.60 12.49 23.05
C ASN A 245 -19.65 12.63 24.58
N ASN A 246 -19.12 11.66 25.31
CA ASN A 246 -19.08 11.66 26.77
C ASN A 246 -17.95 12.55 27.31
N ALA A 247 -16.90 12.77 26.53
CA ALA A 247 -15.76 13.59 26.91
C ALA A 247 -16.04 15.08 26.72
N ALA A 248 -15.46 15.91 27.59
CA ALA A 248 -15.43 17.35 27.44
C ALA A 248 -14.02 17.82 27.05
N VAL A 249 -13.89 18.36 25.84
CA VAL A 249 -12.65 18.97 25.34
C VAL A 249 -12.65 20.45 25.73
N ASN A 250 -11.67 20.87 26.54
CA ASN A 250 -11.59 22.22 27.10
C ASN A 250 -10.58 23.12 26.38
N GLY A 251 -9.87 22.58 25.39
CA GLY A 251 -8.89 23.29 24.58
C GLY A 251 -8.00 22.31 23.83
N TYR A 252 -6.99 22.82 23.13
CA TYR A 252 -5.99 22.02 22.44
C TYR A 252 -4.58 22.50 22.81
N PRO A 253 -3.59 21.59 22.94
CA PRO A 253 -2.19 21.94 23.09
C PRO A 253 -1.62 22.56 21.80
N SER A 254 -0.47 23.22 21.89
CA SER A 254 0.30 23.72 20.73
C SER A 254 0.63 22.62 19.73
N ALA A 255 0.81 21.38 20.22
CA ALA A 255 1.04 20.20 19.42
C ALA A 255 -0.02 19.96 18.33
N LYS A 256 -1.25 20.49 18.48
CA LYS A 256 -2.29 20.41 17.43
C LYS A 256 -1.82 21.07 16.15
N ASP A 257 -1.28 22.29 16.24
CA ASP A 257 -0.87 23.04 15.06
C ASP A 257 0.34 22.38 14.40
N THR A 258 1.26 21.84 15.20
CA THR A 258 2.39 21.04 14.70
C THR A 258 1.92 19.79 13.96
N TYR A 259 0.95 19.05 14.52
CA TYR A 259 0.35 17.89 13.87
C TYR A 259 -0.33 18.25 12.54
N VAL A 260 -1.25 19.21 12.55
CA VAL A 260 -2.01 19.63 11.36
C VAL A 260 -1.07 20.09 10.24
N ASN A 261 -0.07 20.92 10.57
CA ASN A 261 0.89 21.39 9.58
C ASN A 261 1.77 20.26 9.05
N GLY A 262 2.24 19.36 9.92
CA GLY A 262 3.05 18.21 9.52
C GLY A 262 2.33 17.24 8.58
N GLU A 263 1.05 16.96 8.83
CA GLU A 263 0.23 16.12 7.94
C GLU A 263 0.03 16.77 6.56
N LYS A 264 -0.25 18.09 6.53
CA LYS A 264 -0.36 18.85 5.28
C LYS A 264 0.96 18.90 4.52
N GLU A 265 2.08 19.12 5.20
CA GLU A 265 3.41 19.18 4.58
C GLU A 265 3.79 17.82 4.00
N THR A 266 3.54 16.73 4.73
CA THR A 266 3.73 15.36 4.25
C THR A 266 2.96 15.11 2.96
N LEU A 267 1.66 15.40 2.97
CA LEU A 267 0.82 15.14 1.80
C LEU A 267 1.15 16.08 0.63
N THR A 268 1.55 17.32 0.92
CA THR A 268 2.03 18.28 -0.10
C THR A 268 3.32 17.79 -0.75
N ALA A 269 4.29 17.32 0.03
CA ALA A 269 5.54 16.78 -0.49
C ALA A 269 5.29 15.55 -1.36
N TYR A 270 4.37 14.67 -0.95
CA TYR A 270 3.94 13.53 -1.75
C TYR A 270 3.30 13.97 -3.08
N ALA A 271 2.34 14.91 -3.04
CA ALA A 271 1.70 15.45 -4.24
C ALA A 271 2.71 16.06 -5.22
N ALA A 272 3.71 16.78 -4.69
CA ALA A 272 4.74 17.43 -5.48
C ALA A 272 5.62 16.45 -6.26
N GLN A 273 5.82 15.22 -5.77
CA GLN A 273 6.56 14.17 -6.51
C GLN A 273 5.88 13.80 -7.83
N TYR A 274 4.56 13.96 -7.89
CA TYR A 274 3.74 13.71 -9.09
C TYR A 274 3.34 15.02 -9.80
N GLY A 275 3.96 16.15 -9.45
CA GLY A 275 3.67 17.45 -10.05
C GLY A 275 2.28 18.01 -9.71
N MET A 276 1.65 17.52 -8.65
CA MET A 276 0.32 17.96 -8.20
C MET A 276 0.42 18.93 -7.01
N ALA A 277 -0.57 19.83 -6.90
CA ALA A 277 -0.78 20.60 -5.68
C ALA A 277 -1.58 19.80 -4.63
N LEU A 278 -1.56 20.24 -3.37
CA LEU A 278 -2.33 19.61 -2.28
C LEU A 278 -3.83 19.55 -2.58
N SER A 279 -4.43 20.65 -3.05
CA SER A 279 -5.84 20.69 -3.46
C SER A 279 -6.19 19.65 -4.52
N ASP A 280 -5.27 19.42 -5.47
CA ASP A 280 -5.51 18.57 -6.63
C ASP A 280 -5.48 17.11 -6.21
N ILE A 281 -4.52 16.71 -5.36
CA ILE A 281 -4.48 15.34 -4.85
C ILE A 281 -5.66 15.05 -3.92
N LEU A 282 -6.04 16.00 -3.06
CA LEU A 282 -7.21 15.85 -2.18
C LEU A 282 -8.49 15.64 -2.99
N THR A 283 -8.66 16.38 -4.08
CA THR A 283 -9.83 16.23 -4.96
C THR A 283 -9.77 14.95 -5.79
N ALA A 284 -8.64 14.68 -6.43
CA ALA A 284 -8.51 13.59 -7.41
C ALA A 284 -8.42 12.20 -6.78
N VAL A 285 -7.77 12.09 -5.62
CA VAL A 285 -7.49 10.82 -4.95
C VAL A 285 -8.43 10.60 -3.76
N TYR A 286 -8.58 11.63 -2.92
CA TYR A 286 -9.33 11.52 -1.67
C TYR A 286 -10.78 12.00 -1.79
N ASN A 287 -11.16 12.59 -2.94
CA ASN A 287 -12.49 13.15 -3.20
C ASN A 287 -12.97 14.09 -2.08
N MET A 288 -12.07 14.93 -1.59
CA MET A 288 -12.33 15.91 -0.53
C MET A 288 -11.71 17.27 -0.83
N SER A 289 -12.27 18.30 -0.23
CA SER A 289 -11.71 19.65 -0.22
C SER A 289 -10.65 19.82 0.88
N GLU A 290 -9.84 20.88 0.76
CA GLU A 290 -8.91 21.27 1.84
C GLU A 290 -9.64 21.59 3.16
N GLU A 291 -10.85 22.16 3.11
CA GLU A 291 -11.64 22.45 4.32
C GLU A 291 -12.09 21.15 5.02
N GLU A 292 -12.55 20.16 4.25
CA GLU A 292 -12.89 18.84 4.78
C GLU A 292 -11.65 18.12 5.33
N PHE A 293 -10.49 18.30 4.68
CA PHE A 293 -9.22 17.77 5.18
C PHE A 293 -8.80 18.42 6.50
N ASP A 294 -8.98 19.74 6.65
CA ASP A 294 -8.69 20.45 7.89
C ASP A 294 -9.56 19.95 9.04
N VAL A 295 -10.86 19.76 8.79
CA VAL A 295 -11.78 19.18 9.76
C VAL A 295 -11.34 17.77 10.14
N LEU A 296 -10.97 16.94 9.16
CA LEU A 296 -10.49 15.58 9.40
C LEU A 296 -9.24 15.56 10.29
N LEU A 297 -8.26 16.43 10.03
CA LEU A 297 -7.04 16.51 10.85
C LEU A 297 -7.34 16.97 12.27
N GLU A 298 -8.26 17.93 12.46
CA GLU A 298 -8.69 18.34 13.80
C GLU A 298 -9.42 17.20 14.55
N GLU A 299 -10.26 16.43 13.86
CA GLU A 299 -10.94 15.25 14.43
C GLU A 299 -9.93 14.16 14.81
N ASN A 300 -8.97 13.86 13.93
CA ASN A 300 -7.90 12.89 14.21
C ASN A 300 -7.06 13.29 15.43
N PHE A 301 -6.66 14.56 15.52
CA PHE A 301 -5.90 15.04 16.66
C PHE A 301 -6.72 14.97 17.97
N ARG A 302 -8.01 15.30 17.89
CA ARG A 302 -8.93 15.18 19.02
C ARG A 302 -9.05 13.74 19.51
N ASP A 303 -9.15 12.79 18.58
CA ASP A 303 -9.25 11.37 18.89
C ASP A 303 -7.95 10.83 19.48
N GLU A 304 -6.81 11.23 18.95
CA GLU A 304 -5.50 10.94 19.54
C GLU A 304 -5.40 11.44 20.98
N MET A 305 -5.80 12.69 21.22
CA MET A 305 -5.80 13.29 22.56
C MET A 305 -6.73 12.52 23.51
N LEU A 306 -7.89 12.06 23.05
CA LEU A 306 -8.80 11.22 23.83
C LEU A 306 -8.18 9.87 24.18
N MET A 307 -7.54 9.21 23.21
CA MET A 307 -6.82 7.96 23.45
C MET A 307 -5.70 8.16 24.48
N LEU A 308 -4.90 9.21 24.34
CA LEU A 308 -3.85 9.55 25.30
C LEU A 308 -4.42 9.79 26.71
N ALA A 309 -5.52 10.54 26.83
CA ALA A 309 -6.17 10.73 28.12
C ALA A 309 -6.64 9.40 28.75
N ILE A 310 -7.11 8.43 27.95
CA ILE A 310 -7.46 7.08 28.45
C ILE A 310 -6.19 6.34 28.89
N THR A 311 -5.10 6.43 28.14
CA THR A 311 -3.82 5.81 28.55
C THR A 311 -3.32 6.34 29.88
N GLU A 312 -3.44 7.66 30.12
CA GLU A 312 -3.11 8.31 31.39
C GLU A 312 -4.03 7.81 32.52
N ALA A 313 -5.34 7.77 32.29
CA ALA A 313 -6.33 7.34 33.29
C ALA A 313 -6.14 5.88 33.71
N GLU A 314 -5.74 5.02 32.78
CA GLU A 314 -5.49 3.60 33.01
C GLU A 314 -4.04 3.31 33.43
N ASN A 315 -3.17 4.32 33.48
CA ASN A 315 -1.72 4.19 33.74
C ASN A 315 -1.07 3.16 32.81
N MET A 316 -1.39 3.23 31.51
CA MET A 316 -0.84 2.32 30.51
C MET A 316 0.62 2.63 30.21
N GLU A 317 1.42 1.59 30.09
CA GLU A 317 2.81 1.68 29.68
C GLU A 317 3.10 0.60 28.62
N VAL A 318 3.94 0.93 27.65
CA VAL A 318 4.41 -0.04 26.66
C VAL A 318 5.52 -0.89 27.27
N SER A 319 5.20 -2.15 27.56
CA SER A 319 6.22 -3.12 28.00
C SER A 319 7.21 -3.43 26.88
N ASP A 320 8.44 -3.79 27.25
CA ASP A 320 9.47 -4.24 26.29
C ASP A 320 9.00 -5.43 25.44
N GLN A 321 8.20 -6.33 26.04
CA GLN A 321 7.62 -7.47 25.32
C GLN A 321 6.62 -7.01 24.26
N ALA A 322 5.68 -6.12 24.61
CA ALA A 322 4.70 -5.61 23.66
C ALA A 322 5.37 -4.86 22.50
N TYR A 323 6.45 -4.12 22.78
CA TYR A 323 7.25 -3.47 21.76
C TYR A 323 7.96 -4.48 20.86
N THR A 324 8.62 -5.49 21.44
CA THR A 324 9.31 -6.56 20.70
C THR A 324 8.33 -7.34 19.81
N ASP A 325 7.15 -7.67 20.32
CA ASP A 325 6.11 -8.36 19.57
C ASP A 325 5.63 -7.50 18.39
N ARG A 326 5.44 -6.19 18.61
CA ARG A 326 5.07 -5.25 17.54
C ARG A 326 6.13 -5.17 16.45
N ILE A 327 7.41 -5.06 16.82
CA ILE A 327 8.53 -5.07 15.86
C ILE A 327 8.55 -6.38 15.07
N LYS A 328 8.37 -7.52 15.73
CA LYS A 328 8.35 -8.82 15.08
C LYS A 328 7.22 -8.93 14.05
N GLU A 329 6.01 -8.49 14.41
CA GLU A 329 4.88 -8.51 13.47
C GLU A 329 5.13 -7.64 12.23
N ILE A 330 5.68 -6.42 12.42
CA ILE A 330 6.03 -5.54 11.30
C ILE A 330 7.16 -6.15 10.45
N SER A 331 8.13 -6.81 11.09
CA SER A 331 9.23 -7.49 10.40
C SER A 331 8.73 -8.62 9.50
N GLU A 332 7.81 -9.47 9.99
CA GLU A 332 7.28 -10.61 9.25
C GLU A 332 6.54 -10.20 7.96
N ILE A 333 5.86 -9.05 7.96
CA ILE A 333 5.14 -8.54 6.79
C ILE A 333 6.03 -7.72 5.83
N ASN A 334 7.19 -7.23 6.29
CA ASN A 334 8.11 -6.38 5.52
C ASN A 334 9.40 -7.12 5.18
N ASN A 335 9.32 -8.31 4.58
CA ASN A 335 10.48 -9.08 4.09
C ASN A 335 11.55 -9.35 5.17
N ASN A 336 11.14 -9.53 6.43
CA ASN A 336 12.04 -9.69 7.57
C ASN A 336 12.95 -8.47 7.82
N ALA A 337 12.44 -7.26 7.62
CA ALA A 337 13.12 -6.02 7.97
C ALA A 337 13.60 -6.04 9.43
N SER A 338 14.81 -5.53 9.66
CA SER A 338 15.40 -5.41 10.99
C SER A 338 14.67 -4.36 11.83
N GLN A 339 14.81 -4.44 13.15
CA GLN A 339 14.27 -3.42 14.05
C GLN A 339 14.78 -2.01 13.71
N GLU A 340 16.07 -1.88 13.35
CA GLU A 340 16.68 -0.59 13.00
C GLU A 340 16.02 0.01 11.76
N GLU A 341 15.76 -0.79 10.72
CA GLU A 341 15.06 -0.33 9.51
C GLU A 341 13.61 0.07 9.82
N ILE A 342 12.92 -0.70 10.65
CA ILE A 342 11.55 -0.41 11.09
C ILE A 342 11.50 0.89 11.89
N GLU A 343 12.40 1.07 12.85
CA GLU A 343 12.48 2.27 13.68
C GLU A 343 12.94 3.49 12.88
N ALA A 344 13.83 3.32 11.91
CA ALA A 344 14.24 4.40 11.02
C ALA A 344 13.08 4.87 10.12
N TYR A 345 12.22 3.95 9.68
CA TYR A 345 11.07 4.29 8.85
C TYR A 345 9.90 4.88 9.64
N PHE A 346 9.49 4.24 10.74
CA PHE A 346 8.30 4.63 11.49
C PHE A 346 8.59 5.58 12.66
N GLY A 347 9.78 5.51 13.26
CA GLY A 347 10.09 6.14 14.54
C GLY A 347 9.61 5.33 15.74
N ALA A 348 10.48 5.18 16.75
CA ALA A 348 10.19 4.40 17.96
C ALA A 348 8.98 4.94 18.75
N ASP A 349 8.83 6.26 18.82
CA ASP A 349 7.72 6.91 19.54
C ASP A 349 6.38 6.66 18.87
N TYR A 350 6.33 6.71 17.53
CA TYR A 350 5.14 6.36 16.77
C TYR A 350 4.76 4.90 17.02
N LEU A 351 5.72 3.98 16.97
CA LEU A 351 5.47 2.56 17.24
C LEU A 351 4.90 2.35 18.66
N ARG A 352 5.48 2.99 19.68
CA ARG A 352 4.95 2.95 21.05
C ARG A 352 3.53 3.50 21.14
N LYS A 353 3.27 4.63 20.48
CA LYS A 353 1.93 5.23 20.39
C LYS A 353 0.93 4.25 19.77
N THR A 354 1.26 3.57 18.66
CA THR A 354 0.34 2.60 18.04
C THR A 354 0.01 1.42 18.97
N ILE A 355 0.96 0.99 19.81
CA ILE A 355 0.72 -0.06 20.82
C ILE A 355 -0.27 0.44 21.87
N LEU A 356 -0.07 1.65 22.40
CA LEU A 356 -0.97 2.25 23.38
C LEU A 356 -2.40 2.44 22.81
N GLN A 357 -2.52 2.89 21.56
CA GLN A 357 -3.81 3.00 20.87
C GLN A 357 -4.51 1.64 20.76
N GLY A 358 -3.76 0.57 20.46
CA GLY A 358 -4.29 -0.80 20.46
C GLY A 358 -4.77 -1.25 21.84
N MET A 359 -4.05 -0.90 22.91
CA MET A 359 -4.49 -1.19 24.28
C MET A 359 -5.76 -0.43 24.68
N VAL A 360 -5.90 0.82 24.23
CA VAL A 360 -7.14 1.59 24.40
C VAL A 360 -8.30 0.94 23.64
N TYR A 361 -8.07 0.53 22.38
CA TYR A 361 -9.05 -0.19 21.59
C TYR A 361 -9.56 -1.43 22.34
N ASP A 362 -8.65 -2.27 22.83
CA ASP A 362 -8.99 -3.49 23.56
C ASP A 362 -9.82 -3.19 24.82
N ILE A 363 -9.41 -2.20 25.62
CA ILE A 363 -10.14 -1.82 26.85
C ILE A 363 -11.56 -1.34 26.56
N VAL A 364 -11.74 -0.52 25.53
CA VAL A 364 -13.08 -0.05 25.14
C VAL A 364 -13.88 -1.24 24.62
N MET A 365 -13.35 -1.99 23.64
CA MET A 365 -14.06 -3.07 22.95
C MET A 365 -14.44 -4.25 23.85
N ASP A 366 -13.57 -4.63 24.79
CA ASP A 366 -13.81 -5.72 25.74
C ASP A 366 -14.87 -5.35 26.78
N SER A 367 -15.10 -4.05 27.02
CA SER A 367 -16.12 -3.56 27.95
C SER A 367 -17.46 -3.25 27.29
N VAL A 368 -17.53 -3.07 25.97
CA VAL A 368 -18.76 -2.71 25.27
C VAL A 368 -19.78 -3.86 25.33
N VAL A 369 -21.00 -3.51 25.74
CA VAL A 369 -22.17 -4.39 25.82
C VAL A 369 -23.10 -4.08 24.65
N VAL A 370 -23.35 -5.07 23.79
CA VAL A 370 -24.34 -4.97 22.71
C VAL A 370 -25.71 -5.35 23.26
N LYS A 371 -26.72 -4.51 23.06
CA LYS A 371 -28.09 -4.70 23.59
C LYS A 371 -29.18 -4.76 22.54
#